data_AF-A3QCC3-F1
#
_entry.id   AF-A3QCC3-F1
#
_cell.length_a   1.000
_cell.length_b   1.000
_cell.length_c   1.000
_cell.angle_alpha   90.00
_cell.angle_beta   90.00
_cell.angle_gamma   90.00
#
_symmetry.space_group_name_H-M   'P 1'
#
loop_
_entity.id
_entity.type
_entity.pdbx_description
1 polymer ?
#
loop_
_entity_poly.entity_id
_entity_poly.type
_entity_poly.pdbx_seq_one_letter_code
_entity_poly.pdbx_strand_id
1 'polypeptide(L)'
;MRLLESMTDAAAEIRWVLLAWAARLGSGFQSGTKDDLALALGVSKRHLGVALEYLEREGYLWKIKRAIVLPPGKKRKVGFDFCLSPEALRMWHAWDSSEVIWKDEINHVLLSSTPIASFRTSAAITTQMRLVWIALLMSSDKTGYVVGIEDSFFSKVLGMTEAQIRRTVRALELVGVVSVVAAQIARTTLFGPMPPVYKVHPQSSQWKIIRVGITRNDMEFEPIRLLRKLISYDQLATVRMRSKNGKLPIQDSYLSEDQYFRLSKHFRNKKLKALVQQTCLAIVFSHASNILATRLSGTSQLHSGLNSLSESNKGALTVVDQPANYQDRDLFNRVSFELSNSLSCGDVVSFEKVGVEGGDLNNKMENEIFRSFIIKELTIDIVDLIQQLSKELQVFVDSFGDKLRVLSYQKHQAIGVSLPVQEASLKQSQDTGSNEKAYKMLASHVLEVIVPNEEKYTDCLIYAGELYMANSRVKHPKVRQVDNLVLL
;
A
#
# COMPACT_ATOMS: atom_id res chain seq x y z
N MET A 1 5.47 -13.94 7.89
CA MET A 1 6.15 -14.71 6.83
C MET A 1 7.02 -15.83 7.38
N ARG A 2 7.70 -15.66 8.53
CA ARG A 2 8.58 -16.67 9.17
C ARG A 2 8.04 -18.10 9.21
N LEU A 3 6.76 -18.31 9.58
CA LEU A 3 6.13 -19.65 9.60
C LEU A 3 6.15 -20.33 8.21
N LEU A 4 5.92 -19.57 7.14
CA LEU A 4 5.92 -20.10 5.78
C LEU A 4 7.34 -20.28 5.24
N GLU A 5 8.24 -19.37 5.62
CA GLU A 5 9.67 -19.43 5.27
C GLU A 5 10.38 -20.64 5.88
N SER A 6 9.95 -21.10 7.06
CA SER A 6 10.53 -22.28 7.70
C SER A 6 10.13 -23.60 7.03
N MET A 7 9.05 -23.60 6.23
CA MET A 7 8.54 -24.80 5.55
C MET A 7 9.32 -25.10 4.27
N THR A 8 10.51 -25.67 4.43
CA THR A 8 11.38 -26.10 3.32
C THR A 8 10.73 -27.21 2.51
N ASP A 9 10.72 -27.07 1.18
CA ASP A 9 10.18 -28.05 0.22
C ASP A 9 8.68 -28.40 0.37
N ALA A 10 7.94 -27.71 1.25
CA ALA A 10 6.49 -27.85 1.28
C ALA A 10 5.89 -27.41 -0.06
N ALA A 11 4.77 -28.02 -0.45
CA ALA A 11 3.94 -27.52 -1.55
C ALA A 11 2.99 -26.40 -1.06
N ALA A 12 2.48 -25.59 -1.97
CA ALA A 12 1.54 -24.50 -1.67
C ALA A 12 0.31 -24.97 -0.88
N GLU A 13 -0.23 -26.15 -1.21
CA GLU A 13 -1.40 -26.72 -0.54
C GLU A 13 -1.11 -27.07 0.93
N ILE A 14 0.10 -27.55 1.23
CA ILE A 14 0.51 -27.88 2.60
C ILE A 14 0.65 -26.59 3.44
N ARG A 15 1.26 -25.55 2.85
CA ARG A 15 1.36 -24.23 3.47
C ARG A 15 -0.02 -23.63 3.76
N TRP A 16 -0.94 -23.73 2.81
CA TRP A 16 -2.32 -23.30 3.02
C TRP A 16 -2.99 -24.05 4.16
N VAL A 17 -2.86 -25.38 4.22
CA VAL A 17 -3.45 -26.19 5.30
C VAL A 17 -2.96 -25.71 6.66
N LEU A 18 -1.67 -25.40 6.81
CA LEU A 18 -1.13 -24.90 8.08
C LEU A 18 -1.73 -23.55 8.48
N LEU A 19 -1.81 -22.58 7.55
CA LEU A 19 -2.41 -21.26 7.81
C LEU A 19 -3.90 -21.38 8.14
N ALA A 20 -4.64 -22.16 7.35
CA ALA A 20 -6.07 -22.39 7.54
C ALA A 20 -6.33 -23.09 8.88
N TRP A 21 -5.47 -24.04 9.27
CA TRP A 21 -5.55 -24.70 10.57
C TRP A 21 -5.37 -23.69 11.70
N ALA A 22 -4.32 -22.89 11.64
CA ALA A 22 -4.02 -21.91 12.67
C ALA A 22 -5.14 -20.86 12.82
N ALA A 23 -5.74 -20.40 11.72
CA ALA A 23 -6.82 -19.44 11.75
C ALA A 23 -8.17 -20.01 12.17
N ARG A 24 -8.54 -21.20 11.66
CA ARG A 24 -9.90 -21.76 11.85
C ARG A 24 -10.03 -22.62 13.09
N LEU A 25 -9.00 -23.39 13.39
CA LEU A 25 -9.03 -24.43 14.42
C LEU A 25 -8.22 -24.03 15.67
N GLY A 26 -7.27 -23.09 15.51
CA GLY A 26 -6.51 -22.53 16.61
C GLY A 26 -5.57 -23.53 17.28
N SER A 27 -5.30 -23.30 18.57
CA SER A 27 -4.34 -24.06 19.38
C SER A 27 -4.91 -25.38 19.94
N GLY A 28 -6.22 -25.57 19.91
CA GLY A 28 -6.88 -26.74 20.48
C GLY A 28 -6.62 -28.02 19.71
N PHE A 29 -6.67 -29.16 20.41
CA PHE A 29 -6.69 -30.47 19.77
C PHE A 29 -7.97 -30.65 18.97
N GLN A 30 -7.78 -30.92 17.68
CA GLN A 30 -8.86 -31.14 16.75
C GLN A 30 -9.05 -32.63 16.56
N SER A 31 -10.28 -33.05 16.85
CA SER A 31 -10.70 -34.43 16.73
C SER A 31 -11.77 -34.54 15.64
N GLY A 32 -11.73 -35.59 14.83
CA GLY A 32 -12.68 -35.78 13.74
C GLY A 32 -12.19 -36.80 12.74
N THR A 33 -13.04 -37.16 11.78
CA THR A 33 -12.57 -37.91 10.61
C THR A 33 -11.73 -37.01 9.72
N LYS A 34 -10.89 -37.61 8.85
CA LYS A 34 -10.17 -36.84 7.82
C LYS A 34 -11.13 -36.07 6.90
N ASP A 35 -12.36 -36.54 6.74
CA ASP A 35 -13.36 -35.87 5.90
C ASP A 35 -13.88 -34.60 6.59
N ASP A 36 -14.17 -34.67 7.89
CA ASP A 36 -14.62 -33.50 8.68
C ASP A 36 -13.55 -32.40 8.71
N LEU A 37 -12.29 -32.79 8.97
CA LEU A 37 -11.17 -31.86 8.99
C LEU A 37 -10.90 -31.26 7.59
N ALA A 38 -11.02 -32.06 6.53
CA ALA A 38 -10.82 -31.58 5.17
C ALA A 38 -11.90 -30.55 4.77
N LEU A 39 -13.15 -30.83 5.14
CA LEU A 39 -14.27 -29.91 4.96
C LEU A 39 -14.07 -28.62 5.77
N ALA A 40 -13.69 -28.71 7.04
CA ALA A 40 -13.44 -27.56 7.91
C ALA A 40 -12.34 -26.64 7.35
N LEU A 41 -11.32 -27.21 6.70
CA LEU A 41 -10.19 -26.48 6.11
C LEU A 41 -10.41 -26.09 4.64
N GLY A 42 -11.49 -26.56 4.02
CA GLY A 42 -11.79 -26.28 2.61
C GLY A 42 -10.80 -26.91 1.64
N VAL A 43 -10.29 -28.10 1.95
CA VAL A 43 -9.33 -28.85 1.11
C VAL A 43 -9.84 -30.26 0.82
N SER A 44 -9.26 -30.95 -0.17
CA SER A 44 -9.63 -32.35 -0.41
C SER A 44 -9.01 -33.27 0.64
N LYS A 45 -9.67 -34.40 0.93
CA LYS A 45 -9.17 -35.45 1.85
C LYS A 45 -7.77 -35.93 1.48
N ARG A 46 -7.48 -36.07 0.18
CA ARG A 46 -6.16 -36.48 -0.31
C ARG A 46 -5.10 -35.45 0.03
N HIS A 47 -5.35 -34.17 -0.26
CA HIS A 47 -4.42 -33.09 0.06
C HIS A 47 -4.22 -32.93 1.56
N LEU A 48 -5.29 -33.05 2.36
CA LEU A 48 -5.17 -33.04 3.82
C LEU A 48 -4.31 -34.20 4.32
N GLY A 49 -4.48 -35.40 3.76
CA GLY A 49 -3.67 -36.56 4.14
C GLY A 49 -2.18 -36.33 3.96
N VAL A 50 -1.77 -35.80 2.80
CA VAL A 50 -0.37 -35.46 2.50
C VAL A 50 0.12 -34.31 3.40
N ALA A 51 -0.70 -33.28 3.61
CA ALA A 51 -0.35 -32.16 4.46
C ALA A 51 -0.12 -32.59 5.92
N LEU A 52 -1.01 -33.41 6.49
CA LEU A 52 -0.86 -33.91 7.86
C LEU A 52 0.43 -34.72 8.05
N GLU A 53 0.78 -35.57 7.08
CA GLU A 53 2.01 -36.36 7.13
C GLU A 53 3.26 -35.47 7.14
N TYR A 54 3.32 -34.47 6.25
CA TYR A 54 4.41 -33.51 6.22
C TYR A 54 4.45 -32.68 7.52
N LEU A 55 3.33 -32.10 7.94
CA LEU A 55 3.27 -31.21 9.09
C LEU A 55 3.59 -31.94 10.41
N GLU A 56 3.22 -33.21 10.54
CA GLU A 56 3.63 -34.08 11.65
C GLU A 56 5.14 -34.34 11.60
N ARG A 57 5.66 -34.75 10.44
CA ARG A 57 7.08 -35.10 10.27
C ARG A 57 8.02 -33.93 10.54
N GLU A 58 7.67 -32.74 10.06
CA GLU A 58 8.46 -31.52 10.24
C GLU A 58 8.16 -30.80 11.58
N GLY A 59 7.29 -31.36 12.43
CA GLY A 59 7.05 -30.83 13.78
C GLY A 59 6.15 -29.59 13.87
N TYR A 60 5.40 -29.27 12.81
CA TYR A 60 4.39 -28.20 12.82
C TYR A 60 3.09 -28.62 13.50
N LEU A 61 2.76 -29.92 13.47
CA LEU A 61 1.62 -30.51 14.16
C LEU A 61 2.07 -31.60 15.11
N TRP A 62 1.42 -31.65 16.28
CA TRP A 62 1.46 -32.81 17.15
C TRP A 62 0.28 -33.72 16.85
N LYS A 63 0.52 -35.02 16.96
CA LYS A 63 -0.48 -36.06 16.76
C LYS A 63 -0.53 -36.95 17.98
N ILE A 64 -1.70 -37.02 18.60
CA ILE A 64 -1.93 -37.83 19.80
C ILE A 64 -2.90 -38.94 19.47
N LYS A 65 -2.58 -40.17 19.88
CA LYS A 65 -3.50 -41.32 19.75
C LYS A 65 -4.72 -41.09 20.64
N ARG A 66 -5.90 -41.12 20.03
CA ARG A 66 -7.17 -41.04 20.76
C ARG A 66 -7.62 -42.45 21.15
N ALA A 67 -7.92 -42.62 22.43
CA ALA A 67 -8.63 -43.81 22.91
C ALA A 67 -10.11 -43.68 22.56
N ILE A 68 -10.55 -44.34 21.47
CA ILE A 68 -11.97 -44.39 21.13
C ILE A 68 -12.62 -45.51 21.93
N VAL A 69 -13.53 -45.15 22.85
CA VAL A 69 -14.42 -46.11 23.51
C VAL A 69 -15.50 -46.50 22.51
N LEU A 70 -15.45 -47.73 22.00
CA LEU A 70 -16.41 -48.27 21.03
C LEU A 70 -17.41 -49.19 21.74
N PRO A 71 -18.68 -49.22 21.31
CA PRO A 71 -19.63 -50.25 21.72
C PRO A 71 -19.15 -51.65 21.28
N PRO A 72 -19.56 -52.71 22.00
CA PRO A 72 -19.11 -54.08 21.75
C PRO A 72 -19.41 -54.53 20.31
N GLY A 73 -18.45 -55.23 19.68
CA GLY A 73 -18.57 -55.80 18.32
C GLY A 73 -17.95 -54.99 17.18
N LYS A 74 -17.47 -53.75 17.42
CA LYS A 74 -16.75 -52.96 16.40
C LYS A 74 -15.23 -53.03 16.59
N LYS A 75 -14.49 -53.27 15.50
CA LYS A 75 -13.02 -53.25 15.50
C LYS A 75 -12.51 -51.86 15.93
N ARG A 76 -11.51 -51.81 16.84
CA ARG A 76 -10.82 -50.58 17.23
C ARG A 76 -10.22 -49.92 15.98
N LYS A 77 -10.80 -48.79 15.54
CA LYS A 77 -10.07 -47.85 14.69
C LYS A 77 -9.25 -46.95 15.60
N VAL A 78 -7.94 -46.90 15.39
CA VAL A 78 -7.07 -45.96 16.09
C VAL A 78 -7.40 -44.56 15.58
N GLY A 79 -7.96 -43.72 16.46
CA GLY A 79 -8.18 -42.30 16.18
C GLY A 79 -6.94 -41.50 16.50
N PHE A 80 -6.80 -40.34 15.87
CA PHE A 80 -5.74 -39.39 16.20
C PHE A 80 -6.35 -38.00 16.31
N ASP A 81 -5.89 -37.26 17.31
CA ASP A 81 -6.16 -35.84 17.47
C ASP A 81 -4.91 -35.06 17.07
N PHE A 82 -5.10 -33.94 16.39
CA PHE A 82 -4.01 -33.10 15.90
C PHE A 82 -4.09 -31.72 16.54
N CYS A 83 -2.96 -31.14 16.91
CA CYS A 83 -2.87 -29.73 17.33
C CYS A 83 -1.63 -29.08 16.72
N LEU A 84 -1.61 -27.75 16.65
CA LEU A 84 -0.37 -27.03 16.35
C LEU A 84 0.68 -27.30 17.41
N SER A 85 1.92 -27.48 17.00
CA SER A 85 3.04 -27.51 17.95
C SER A 85 3.18 -26.13 18.61
N PRO A 86 3.70 -26.05 19.85
CA PRO A 86 3.93 -24.77 20.53
C PRO A 86 4.79 -23.81 19.69
N GLU A 87 5.74 -24.33 18.92
CA GLU A 87 6.62 -23.53 18.06
C GLU A 87 5.86 -22.97 16.84
N ALA A 88 5.07 -23.80 16.16
CA ALA A 88 4.22 -23.34 15.06
C ALA A 88 3.20 -22.29 15.54
N LEU A 89 2.62 -22.51 16.73
CA LEU A 89 1.69 -21.59 17.35
C LEU A 89 2.39 -20.28 17.76
N ARG A 90 3.62 -20.32 18.27
CA ARG A 90 4.41 -19.13 18.58
C ARG A 90 4.73 -18.34 17.32
N MET A 91 5.15 -19.00 16.24
CA MET A 91 5.39 -18.34 14.94
C MET A 91 4.11 -17.75 14.35
N TRP A 92 2.97 -18.42 14.53
CA TRP A 92 1.65 -17.89 14.18
C TRP A 92 1.28 -16.68 15.02
N HIS A 93 1.44 -16.72 16.34
CA HIS A 93 1.08 -15.60 17.22
C HIS A 93 2.02 -14.39 17.07
N ALA A 94 3.30 -14.62 16.77
CA ALA A 94 4.20 -13.55 16.38
C ALA A 94 3.69 -12.80 15.14
N TRP A 95 2.93 -13.49 14.28
CA TRP A 95 2.21 -12.88 13.17
C TRP A 95 0.83 -12.33 13.57
N ASP A 96 0.09 -13.00 14.47
CA ASP A 96 -1.24 -12.56 14.94
C ASP A 96 -1.20 -11.31 15.85
N SER A 97 0.00 -10.82 16.18
CA SER A 97 0.22 -9.59 16.95
C SER A 97 -0.38 -8.35 16.25
N SER A 98 -0.58 -7.27 17.01
CA SER A 98 -1.21 -6.02 16.55
C SER A 98 -0.45 -5.27 15.45
N GLU A 99 0.67 -5.81 14.95
CA GLU A 99 1.51 -5.20 13.92
C GLU A 99 1.04 -5.48 12.49
N VAL A 100 0.14 -6.47 12.28
CA VAL A 100 -0.37 -6.80 10.94
C VAL A 100 -1.44 -5.82 10.49
N ILE A 101 -1.07 -4.99 9.53
CA ILE A 101 -1.88 -3.91 8.95
C ILE A 101 -3.24 -4.39 8.39
N TRP A 102 -3.23 -5.56 7.73
CA TRP A 102 -4.36 -6.12 6.98
C TRP A 102 -4.95 -7.36 7.63
N LYS A 103 -4.91 -7.44 8.97
CA LYS A 103 -5.35 -8.63 9.72
C LYS A 103 -6.79 -9.03 9.38
N ASP A 104 -7.71 -8.07 9.31
CA ASP A 104 -9.11 -8.35 9.01
C ASP A 104 -9.30 -8.92 7.62
N GLU A 105 -8.51 -8.45 6.65
CA GLU A 105 -8.53 -8.95 5.28
C GLU A 105 -7.95 -10.36 5.20
N ILE A 106 -6.83 -10.62 5.88
CA ILE A 106 -6.24 -11.96 5.91
C ILE A 106 -7.20 -12.96 6.58
N ASN A 107 -7.85 -12.55 7.67
CA ASN A 107 -8.89 -13.33 8.31
C ASN A 107 -10.08 -13.56 7.37
N HIS A 108 -10.51 -12.56 6.61
CA HIS A 108 -11.54 -12.74 5.59
C HIS A 108 -11.14 -13.81 4.55
N VAL A 109 -9.91 -13.78 4.04
CA VAL A 109 -9.41 -14.76 3.07
C VAL A 109 -9.28 -16.17 3.68
N LEU A 110 -8.81 -16.27 4.92
CA LEU A 110 -8.60 -17.55 5.62
C LEU A 110 -9.91 -18.17 6.09
N LEU A 111 -10.86 -17.38 6.57
CA LEU A 111 -12.11 -17.86 7.17
C LEU A 111 -13.26 -17.96 6.17
N SER A 112 -13.17 -17.34 4.99
CA SER A 112 -14.17 -17.48 3.94
C SER A 112 -14.32 -18.94 3.50
N SER A 113 -15.45 -19.54 3.86
CA SER A 113 -15.84 -20.90 3.48
C SER A 113 -16.51 -20.94 2.10
N THR A 114 -17.01 -19.79 1.62
CA THR A 114 -17.53 -19.62 0.26
C THR A 114 -16.42 -19.27 -0.72
N PRO A 115 -16.53 -19.64 -2.01
CA PRO A 115 -15.75 -18.99 -3.05
C PRO A 115 -16.10 -17.50 -2.98
N ILE A 116 -15.11 -16.66 -2.68
CA ILE A 116 -15.25 -15.21 -2.63
C ILE A 116 -15.80 -14.80 -4.00
N ALA A 117 -17.07 -14.39 -4.03
CA ALA A 117 -17.75 -14.01 -5.26
C ALA A 117 -17.06 -12.75 -5.78
N SER A 118 -16.42 -12.85 -6.94
CA SER A 118 -15.77 -11.69 -7.52
C SER A 118 -16.84 -10.76 -8.12
N PHE A 119 -16.68 -9.45 -7.95
CA PHE A 119 -17.57 -8.45 -8.53
C PHE A 119 -17.58 -8.44 -10.07
N ARG A 120 -16.62 -9.12 -10.72
CA ARG A 120 -16.40 -9.04 -12.18
C ARG A 120 -16.51 -10.36 -12.93
N THR A 121 -16.33 -11.50 -12.27
CA THR A 121 -16.28 -12.83 -12.89
C THR A 121 -16.85 -13.91 -11.96
N SER A 122 -17.45 -14.96 -12.54
CA SER A 122 -17.89 -16.16 -11.80
C SER A 122 -16.73 -17.10 -11.43
N ALA A 123 -15.47 -16.67 -11.57
CA ALA A 123 -14.30 -17.51 -11.32
C ALA A 123 -14.08 -17.71 -9.82
N ALA A 124 -14.04 -18.97 -9.39
CA ALA A 124 -13.79 -19.32 -7.99
C ALA A 124 -12.31 -19.08 -7.61
N ILE A 125 -12.08 -18.41 -6.48
CA ILE A 125 -10.72 -18.21 -5.93
C ILE A 125 -10.21 -19.53 -5.34
N THR A 126 -9.21 -20.12 -6.01
CA THR A 126 -8.58 -21.39 -5.61
C THR A 126 -7.67 -21.25 -4.38
N THR A 127 -7.29 -22.36 -3.77
CA THR A 127 -6.35 -22.39 -2.64
C THR A 127 -5.02 -21.68 -2.93
N GLN A 128 -4.44 -21.90 -4.11
CA GLN A 128 -3.19 -21.23 -4.52
C GLN A 128 -3.39 -19.71 -4.68
N MET A 129 -4.53 -19.29 -5.24
CA MET A 129 -4.89 -17.87 -5.35
C MET A 129 -5.00 -17.22 -3.97
N ARG A 130 -5.66 -17.89 -3.02
CA ARG A 130 -5.78 -17.40 -1.64
C ARG A 130 -4.41 -17.30 -0.95
N LEU A 131 -3.53 -18.28 -1.15
CA LEU A 131 -2.19 -18.26 -0.56
C LEU A 131 -1.35 -17.09 -1.11
N VAL A 132 -1.36 -16.87 -2.44
CA VAL A 132 -0.68 -15.72 -3.06
C VAL A 132 -1.28 -14.41 -2.55
N TRP A 133 -2.61 -14.32 -2.43
CA TRP A 133 -3.28 -13.12 -1.92
C TRP A 133 -2.87 -12.81 -0.48
N ILE A 134 -2.84 -13.81 0.41
CA ILE A 134 -2.35 -13.64 1.79
C ILE A 134 -0.90 -13.18 1.79
N ALA A 135 -0.04 -13.77 0.97
CA ALA A 135 1.36 -13.36 0.90
C ALA A 135 1.51 -11.89 0.47
N LEU A 136 0.73 -11.45 -0.53
CA LEU A 136 0.68 -10.05 -0.93
C LEU A 136 0.16 -9.14 0.18
N LEU A 137 -0.92 -9.53 0.89
CA LEU A 137 -1.45 -8.77 2.02
C LEU A 137 -0.43 -8.62 3.15
N MET A 138 0.26 -9.71 3.50
CA MET A 138 1.32 -9.72 4.52
C MET A 138 2.52 -8.85 4.13
N SER A 139 2.75 -8.70 2.83
CA SER A 139 3.82 -7.90 2.25
C SER A 139 3.42 -6.46 1.94
N SER A 140 2.15 -6.12 2.07
CA SER A 140 1.63 -4.82 1.66
C SER A 140 1.74 -3.77 2.76
N ASP A 141 1.93 -2.52 2.34
CA ASP A 141 1.91 -1.36 3.23
C ASP A 141 0.49 -1.00 3.69
N LYS A 142 0.34 0.10 4.45
CA LYS A 142 -0.98 0.58 4.95
C LYS A 142 -1.99 0.95 3.89
N THR A 143 -1.54 1.10 2.66
CA THR A 143 -2.36 1.49 1.53
C THR A 143 -2.67 0.29 0.64
N GLY A 144 -1.99 -0.85 0.82
CA GLY A 144 -2.15 -2.07 0.03
C GLY A 144 -1.15 -2.18 -1.13
N TYR A 145 -0.12 -1.33 -1.21
CA TYR A 145 0.95 -1.52 -2.19
C TYR A 145 1.96 -2.56 -1.71
N VAL A 146 2.44 -3.38 -2.63
CA VAL A 146 3.59 -4.28 -2.43
C VAL A 146 4.70 -3.79 -3.37
N VAL A 147 5.75 -3.24 -2.78
CA VAL A 147 6.89 -2.63 -3.49
C VAL A 147 8.18 -3.38 -3.11
N GLY A 148 9.06 -3.64 -4.08
CA GLY A 148 10.42 -4.10 -3.79
C GLY A 148 10.55 -5.59 -3.45
N ILE A 149 9.53 -6.41 -3.67
CA ILE A 149 9.57 -7.84 -3.34
C ILE A 149 9.82 -8.69 -4.59
N GLU A 150 10.90 -9.47 -4.57
CA GLU A 150 11.27 -10.36 -5.66
C GLU A 150 10.37 -11.61 -5.74
N ASP A 151 10.13 -12.07 -6.97
CA ASP A 151 9.42 -13.34 -7.21
C ASP A 151 10.18 -14.53 -6.58
N SER A 152 11.50 -14.45 -6.44
CA SER A 152 12.36 -15.45 -5.80
C SER A 152 11.99 -15.67 -4.32
N PHE A 153 11.74 -14.57 -3.60
CA PHE A 153 11.31 -14.58 -2.21
C PHE A 153 9.92 -15.20 -2.09
N PHE A 154 8.95 -14.78 -2.91
CA PHE A 154 7.63 -15.41 -2.93
C PHE A 154 7.71 -16.88 -3.34
N SER A 155 8.61 -17.26 -4.26
CA SER A 155 8.81 -18.64 -4.68
C SER A 155 9.21 -19.51 -3.50
N LYS A 156 10.13 -19.02 -2.65
CA LYS A 156 10.54 -19.70 -1.40
C LYS A 156 9.40 -19.76 -0.39
N VAL A 157 8.74 -18.64 -0.13
CA VAL A 157 7.68 -18.52 0.89
C VAL A 157 6.44 -19.34 0.54
N LEU A 158 6.08 -19.41 -0.73
CA LEU A 158 4.86 -20.06 -1.20
C LEU A 158 5.11 -21.49 -1.68
N GLY A 159 6.38 -21.86 -1.95
CA GLY A 159 6.79 -23.09 -2.65
C GLY A 159 6.02 -23.30 -3.93
N MET A 160 6.00 -22.23 -4.72
CA MET A 160 5.47 -22.16 -6.06
C MET A 160 6.60 -21.65 -6.95
N THR A 161 6.70 -22.12 -8.18
CA THR A 161 7.60 -21.51 -9.15
C THR A 161 7.17 -20.06 -9.44
N GLU A 162 8.11 -19.19 -9.81
CA GLU A 162 7.78 -17.80 -10.18
C GLU A 162 6.74 -17.74 -11.32
N ALA A 163 6.79 -18.69 -12.26
CA ALA A 163 5.83 -18.78 -13.35
C ALA A 163 4.41 -19.07 -12.83
N GLN A 164 4.26 -19.95 -11.83
CA GLN A 164 2.98 -20.20 -11.17
C GLN A 164 2.50 -18.97 -10.39
N ILE A 165 3.39 -18.27 -9.69
CA ILE A 165 3.06 -17.03 -8.98
C ILE A 165 2.52 -15.99 -9.95
N ARG A 166 3.23 -15.70 -11.05
CA ARG A 166 2.80 -14.73 -12.06
C ARG A 166 1.45 -15.10 -12.71
N ARG A 167 1.21 -16.40 -12.99
CA ARG A 167 -0.10 -16.86 -13.48
C ARG A 167 -1.20 -16.65 -12.44
N THR A 168 -0.91 -16.93 -11.18
CA THR A 168 -1.86 -16.80 -10.07
C THR A 168 -2.20 -15.33 -9.80
N VAL A 169 -1.22 -14.43 -9.85
CA VAL A 169 -1.44 -12.97 -9.76
C VAL A 169 -2.34 -12.48 -10.89
N ARG A 170 -2.11 -12.92 -12.13
CA ARG A 170 -3.01 -12.57 -13.25
C ARG A 170 -4.44 -13.08 -13.03
N ALA A 171 -4.60 -14.28 -12.48
CA ALA A 171 -5.93 -14.79 -12.12
C ALA A 171 -6.59 -13.95 -11.03
N LEU A 172 -5.84 -13.52 -10.01
CA LEU A 172 -6.32 -12.59 -8.96
C LEU A 172 -6.68 -11.21 -9.53
N GLU A 173 -5.96 -10.74 -10.54
CA GLU A 173 -6.26 -9.49 -11.24
C GLU A 173 -7.57 -9.56 -12.03
N LEU A 174 -7.85 -10.67 -12.71
CA LEU A 174 -9.14 -10.90 -13.38
C LEU A 174 -10.32 -10.93 -12.41
N VAL A 175 -10.09 -11.46 -11.20
CA VAL A 175 -11.06 -11.46 -10.09
C VAL A 175 -11.21 -10.07 -9.46
N GLY A 176 -10.23 -9.18 -9.65
CA GLY A 176 -10.27 -7.78 -9.18
C GLY A 176 -9.81 -7.56 -7.75
N VAL A 177 -9.14 -8.53 -7.12
CA VAL A 177 -8.62 -8.40 -5.74
C VAL A 177 -7.18 -7.90 -5.68
N VAL A 178 -6.47 -7.92 -6.82
CA VAL A 178 -5.11 -7.41 -6.99
C VAL A 178 -5.03 -6.66 -8.32
N SER A 179 -4.10 -5.73 -8.46
CA SER A 179 -3.72 -5.13 -9.75
C SER A 179 -2.21 -5.03 -9.89
N VAL A 180 -1.70 -5.23 -11.10
CA VAL A 180 -0.28 -4.98 -11.40
C VAL A 180 -0.14 -3.54 -11.88
N VAL A 181 0.19 -2.64 -10.96
CA VAL A 181 0.26 -1.19 -11.25
C VAL A 181 1.56 -0.80 -11.95
N ALA A 182 2.63 -1.58 -11.78
CA ALA A 182 3.86 -1.46 -12.54
C ALA A 182 4.46 -2.84 -12.80
N ALA A 183 4.81 -3.12 -14.05
CA ALA A 183 5.44 -4.38 -14.43
C ALA A 183 6.91 -4.43 -14.03
N GLN A 184 7.45 -5.63 -13.87
CA GLN A 184 8.86 -5.88 -13.65
C GLN A 184 9.72 -5.22 -14.73
N ILE A 185 10.88 -4.69 -14.31
CA ILE A 185 11.86 -4.06 -15.18
C ILE A 185 13.19 -4.76 -14.99
N ALA A 186 13.80 -5.16 -16.11
CA ALA A 186 15.16 -5.67 -16.11
C ALA A 186 16.14 -4.60 -15.61
N ARG A 187 17.36 -5.00 -15.28
CA ARG A 187 18.42 -4.07 -14.88
C ARG A 187 18.53 -2.91 -15.88
N THR A 188 18.55 -1.68 -15.35
CA THR A 188 18.81 -0.46 -16.10
C THR A 188 20.18 0.09 -15.72
N THR A 189 20.66 1.11 -16.42
CA THR A 189 21.91 1.80 -16.02
C THR A 189 21.76 2.50 -14.66
N LEU A 190 20.57 3.05 -14.39
CA LEU A 190 20.27 3.80 -13.17
C LEU A 190 19.84 2.91 -12.01
N PHE A 191 19.20 1.77 -12.25
CA PHE A 191 18.62 0.94 -11.19
C PHE A 191 18.82 -0.54 -11.48
N GLY A 192 18.79 -1.34 -10.43
CA GLY A 192 18.82 -2.79 -10.54
C GLY A 192 17.64 -3.39 -11.28
N PRO A 193 17.58 -4.74 -11.34
CA PRO A 193 16.30 -5.41 -11.60
C PRO A 193 15.29 -4.88 -10.58
N MET A 194 14.16 -4.36 -11.06
CA MET A 194 13.11 -3.87 -10.18
C MET A 194 11.91 -4.81 -10.28
N PRO A 195 11.46 -5.38 -9.15
CA PRO A 195 10.30 -6.24 -9.13
C PRO A 195 9.03 -5.47 -9.52
N PRO A 196 7.97 -6.18 -9.93
CA PRO A 196 6.67 -5.56 -10.18
C PRO A 196 6.12 -4.92 -8.90
N VAL A 197 5.33 -3.86 -9.07
CA VAL A 197 4.57 -3.24 -7.99
C VAL A 197 3.13 -3.74 -8.08
N TYR A 198 2.64 -4.32 -7.00
CA TYR A 198 1.27 -4.80 -6.88
C TYR A 198 0.45 -3.86 -6.01
N LYS A 199 -0.85 -3.79 -6.29
CA LYS A 199 -1.85 -3.16 -5.43
C LYS A 199 -2.89 -4.19 -5.02
N VAL A 200 -3.12 -4.35 -3.72
CA VAL A 200 -4.15 -5.24 -3.18
C VAL A 200 -5.41 -4.43 -2.88
N HIS A 201 -6.57 -5.00 -3.23
CA HIS A 201 -7.89 -4.37 -3.05
C HIS A 201 -8.66 -5.12 -1.95
N PRO A 202 -8.78 -4.55 -0.74
CA PRO A 202 -9.44 -5.21 0.38
C PRO A 202 -10.92 -5.47 0.09
N GLN A 203 -11.42 -6.63 0.53
CA GLN A 203 -12.79 -7.11 0.34
C GLN A 203 -13.54 -7.34 1.67
N SER A 204 -12.86 -7.20 2.81
CA SER A 204 -13.45 -7.38 4.13
C SER A 204 -14.64 -6.46 4.35
N SER A 205 -15.76 -7.04 4.82
CA SER A 205 -16.99 -6.31 5.12
C SER A 205 -16.88 -5.33 6.28
N GLN A 206 -15.77 -5.36 7.03
CA GLN A 206 -15.50 -4.41 8.11
C GLN A 206 -15.13 -3.02 7.60
N TRP A 207 -14.68 -2.95 6.35
CA TRP A 207 -14.19 -1.73 5.71
C TRP A 207 -15.02 -1.43 4.47
N LYS A 208 -15.08 -0.15 4.10
CA LYS A 208 -15.61 0.27 2.81
C LYS A 208 -14.70 1.34 2.21
N ILE A 209 -14.75 1.43 0.89
CA ILE A 209 -14.03 2.43 0.13
C ILE A 209 -14.99 3.57 -0.18
N ILE A 210 -14.57 4.79 0.11
CA ILE A 210 -15.27 6.03 -0.28
C ILE A 210 -14.34 6.89 -1.12
N ARG A 211 -14.91 7.85 -1.84
CA ARG A 211 -14.17 8.84 -2.61
C ARG A 211 -14.11 10.18 -1.89
N VAL A 212 -12.92 10.75 -1.84
CA VAL A 212 -12.67 12.08 -1.26
C VAL A 212 -12.14 12.99 -2.36
N GLY A 213 -12.94 13.97 -2.77
CA GLY A 213 -12.51 15.02 -3.68
C GLY A 213 -11.73 16.09 -2.92
N ILE A 214 -10.60 16.56 -3.47
CA ILE A 214 -9.82 17.67 -2.93
C ILE A 214 -9.64 18.72 -4.03
N THR A 215 -9.97 19.98 -3.72
CA THR A 215 -10.01 21.07 -4.72
C THR A 215 -8.69 21.83 -4.86
N ARG A 216 -7.62 21.36 -4.23
CA ARG A 216 -6.34 22.07 -4.24
C ARG A 216 -5.60 21.83 -5.56
N ASN A 217 -5.31 22.89 -6.30
CA ASN A 217 -4.74 22.81 -7.65
C ASN A 217 -3.21 22.59 -7.69
N ASP A 218 -2.51 22.74 -6.56
CA ASP A 218 -1.06 22.60 -6.44
C ASP A 218 -0.58 21.15 -6.20
N MET A 219 -1.49 20.23 -5.86
CA MET A 219 -1.14 18.83 -5.62
C MET A 219 -0.96 18.07 -6.94
N GLU A 220 0.28 17.65 -7.21
CA GLU A 220 0.63 16.93 -8.43
C GLU A 220 0.90 15.45 -8.17
N PHE A 221 -0.16 14.63 -8.11
CA PHE A 221 -0.01 13.19 -7.90
C PHE A 221 0.57 12.46 -9.12
N GLU A 222 0.21 12.82 -10.36
CA GLU A 222 0.69 12.11 -11.54
C GLU A 222 0.84 13.00 -12.80
N PRO A 223 2.04 13.11 -13.41
CA PRO A 223 3.32 12.62 -12.87
C PRO A 223 3.81 13.52 -11.72
N ILE A 224 4.55 12.92 -10.78
CA ILE A 224 5.28 13.66 -9.75
C ILE A 224 6.21 14.68 -10.40
N ARG A 225 6.36 15.82 -9.74
CA ARG A 225 6.99 17.03 -10.27
C ARG A 225 8.37 16.77 -10.89
N LEU A 226 9.27 16.02 -10.25
CA LEU A 226 10.58 15.65 -10.83
C LEU A 226 10.42 14.87 -12.15
N LEU A 227 9.58 13.84 -12.17
CA LEU A 227 9.36 13.04 -13.39
C LEU A 227 8.81 13.91 -14.51
N ARG A 228 7.90 14.83 -14.19
CA ARG A 228 7.38 15.82 -15.14
C ARG A 228 8.50 16.70 -15.70
N LYS A 229 9.34 17.27 -14.83
CA LYS A 229 10.48 18.12 -15.21
C LYS A 229 11.43 17.37 -16.15
N LEU A 230 11.82 16.14 -15.80
CA LEU A 230 12.70 15.32 -16.62
C LEU A 230 12.09 14.97 -17.99
N ILE A 231 10.81 14.60 -18.04
CA ILE A 231 10.12 14.29 -19.30
C ILE A 231 10.03 15.53 -20.20
N SER A 232 9.60 16.66 -19.64
CA SER A 232 9.48 17.92 -20.39
C SER A 232 10.82 18.42 -20.87
N TYR A 233 11.87 18.29 -20.06
CA TYR A 233 13.24 18.66 -20.44
C TYR A 233 13.76 17.80 -21.59
N ASP A 234 13.60 16.48 -21.54
CA ASP A 234 14.04 15.58 -22.63
C ASP A 234 13.38 15.94 -23.96
N GLN A 235 12.06 16.23 -23.93
CA GLN A 235 11.31 16.66 -25.10
C GLN A 235 11.84 17.98 -25.65
N LEU A 236 11.97 19.00 -24.79
CA LEU A 236 12.44 20.33 -25.19
C LEU A 236 13.89 20.29 -25.70
N ALA A 237 14.78 19.59 -25.01
CA ALA A 237 16.18 19.43 -25.37
C ALA A 237 16.33 18.69 -26.71
N THR A 238 15.54 17.64 -26.95
CA THR A 238 15.55 16.92 -28.23
C THR A 238 15.10 17.80 -29.39
N VAL A 239 14.11 18.66 -29.19
CA VAL A 239 13.66 19.63 -30.21
C VAL A 239 14.74 20.67 -30.48
N ARG A 240 15.34 21.26 -29.43
CA ARG A 240 16.38 22.29 -29.57
C ARG A 240 17.66 21.76 -30.21
N MET A 241 18.10 20.55 -29.85
CA MET A 241 19.29 19.92 -30.42
C MET A 241 19.15 19.61 -31.92
N ARG A 242 17.92 19.52 -32.45
CA ARG A 242 17.65 19.37 -33.89
C ARG A 242 17.68 20.69 -34.65
N SER A 243 17.72 21.83 -33.96
CA SER A 243 17.84 23.15 -34.59
C SER A 243 19.29 23.48 -34.92
N LYS A 244 19.52 24.34 -35.94
CA LYS A 244 20.87 24.68 -36.45
C LYS A 244 21.84 25.25 -35.39
N ASN A 245 21.33 25.76 -34.26
CA ASN A 245 22.12 26.37 -33.18
C ASN A 245 21.96 25.61 -31.85
N GLY A 246 21.69 24.30 -31.89
CA GLY A 246 21.20 23.51 -30.76
C GLY A 246 22.01 23.68 -29.46
N LYS A 247 21.47 24.49 -28.55
CA LYS A 247 21.90 24.58 -27.15
C LYS A 247 20.88 23.85 -26.27
N LEU A 248 21.38 23.19 -25.23
CA LEU A 248 20.51 22.58 -24.22
C LEU A 248 19.70 23.66 -23.50
N PRO A 249 18.44 23.37 -23.10
CA PRO A 249 17.67 24.25 -22.22
C PRO A 249 18.42 24.46 -20.91
N ILE A 250 18.28 25.63 -20.30
CA ILE A 250 18.85 25.90 -18.97
C ILE A 250 17.95 25.26 -17.91
N GLN A 251 18.54 24.73 -16.85
CA GLN A 251 17.83 24.19 -15.70
C GLN A 251 18.51 24.54 -14.36
N ASP A 252 17.71 24.56 -13.28
CA ASP A 252 18.14 25.03 -11.96
C ASP A 252 18.49 23.88 -11.01
N SER A 253 19.45 23.02 -11.39
CA SER A 253 19.98 21.97 -10.51
C SER A 253 21.50 21.97 -10.46
N TYR A 254 22.07 21.19 -9.54
CA TYR A 254 23.51 21.05 -9.43
C TYR A 254 24.15 20.19 -10.54
N LEU A 255 23.35 19.53 -11.38
CA LEU A 255 23.85 18.80 -12.54
C LEU A 255 24.19 19.79 -13.66
N SER A 256 25.21 19.46 -14.46
CA SER A 256 25.44 20.20 -15.70
C SER A 256 24.30 19.95 -16.70
N GLU A 257 24.13 20.85 -17.68
CA GLU A 257 23.08 20.68 -18.70
C GLU A 257 23.17 19.35 -19.44
N ASP A 258 24.40 18.94 -19.76
CA ASP A 258 24.64 17.66 -20.42
C ASP A 258 24.31 16.46 -19.52
N GLN A 259 24.68 16.54 -18.23
CA GLN A 259 24.31 15.53 -17.23
C GLN A 259 22.80 15.42 -17.05
N TYR A 260 22.10 16.56 -16.91
CA TYR A 260 20.66 16.60 -16.77
C TYR A 260 19.96 16.05 -18.03
N PHE A 261 20.46 16.39 -19.21
CA PHE A 261 19.97 15.83 -20.46
C PHE A 261 20.16 14.31 -20.54
N ARG A 262 21.35 13.80 -20.19
CA ARG A 262 21.61 12.35 -20.14
C ARG A 262 20.71 11.63 -19.14
N LEU A 263 20.54 12.21 -17.95
CA LEU A 263 19.61 11.72 -16.94
C LEU A 263 18.17 11.62 -17.48
N SER A 264 17.68 12.69 -18.11
CA SER A 264 16.31 12.79 -18.61
C SER A 264 15.97 11.70 -19.64
N LYS A 265 16.95 11.26 -20.44
CA LYS A 265 16.78 10.19 -21.43
C LYS A 265 16.42 8.84 -20.82
N HIS A 266 16.87 8.54 -19.60
CA HIS A 266 16.52 7.27 -18.94
C HIS A 266 15.00 7.13 -18.73
N PHE A 267 14.33 8.25 -18.48
CA PHE A 267 12.88 8.30 -18.28
C PHE A 267 12.08 8.35 -19.59
N ARG A 268 12.70 8.10 -20.76
CA ARG A 268 11.95 7.73 -21.97
C ARG A 268 11.23 6.40 -21.79
N ASN A 269 11.82 5.47 -21.02
CA ASN A 269 11.23 4.19 -20.70
C ASN A 269 9.92 4.36 -19.89
N LYS A 270 8.79 4.05 -20.53
CA LYS A 270 7.45 4.16 -19.90
C LYS A 270 7.29 3.25 -18.68
N LYS A 271 7.90 2.06 -18.69
CA LYS A 271 7.84 1.14 -17.54
C LYS A 271 8.58 1.74 -16.34
N LEU A 272 9.79 2.29 -16.57
CA LEU A 272 10.59 2.89 -15.50
C LEU A 272 9.86 4.06 -14.85
N LYS A 273 9.27 4.93 -15.68
CA LYS A 273 8.42 6.03 -15.20
C LYS A 273 7.28 5.52 -14.33
N ALA A 274 6.52 4.54 -14.82
CA ALA A 274 5.38 3.99 -14.08
C ALA A 274 5.83 3.38 -12.74
N LEU A 275 6.94 2.65 -12.72
CA LEU A 275 7.44 2.04 -11.49
C LEU A 275 7.87 3.09 -10.46
N VAL A 276 8.70 4.05 -10.85
CA VAL A 276 9.12 5.14 -9.95
C VAL A 276 7.90 5.92 -9.44
N GLN A 277 6.96 6.24 -10.33
CA GLN A 277 5.71 6.91 -9.98
C GLN A 277 4.89 6.13 -8.94
N GLN A 278 4.67 4.82 -9.15
CA GLN A 278 3.88 4.01 -8.22
C GLN A 278 4.59 3.79 -6.88
N THR A 279 5.92 3.61 -6.88
CA THR A 279 6.72 3.58 -5.65
C THR A 279 6.55 4.87 -4.86
N CYS A 280 6.62 6.02 -5.52
CA CYS A 280 6.46 7.29 -4.83
C CYS A 280 5.04 7.48 -4.28
N LEU A 281 4.00 7.10 -5.02
CA LEU A 281 2.62 7.17 -4.55
C LEU A 281 2.37 6.27 -3.33
N ALA A 282 2.96 5.06 -3.31
CA ALA A 282 2.89 4.18 -2.15
C ALA A 282 3.44 4.86 -0.89
N ILE A 283 4.62 5.47 -1.00
CA ILE A 283 5.26 6.24 0.08
C ILE A 283 4.38 7.42 0.50
N VAL A 284 3.89 8.23 -0.46
CA VAL A 284 3.04 9.40 -0.17
C VAL A 284 1.80 9.00 0.62
N PHE A 285 1.04 8.03 0.14
CA PHE A 285 -0.23 7.63 0.77
C PHE A 285 -0.02 6.93 2.12
N SER A 286 1.05 6.15 2.26
CA SER A 286 1.39 5.47 3.50
C SER A 286 1.75 6.46 4.61
N HIS A 287 2.63 7.42 4.32
CA HIS A 287 3.05 8.43 5.31
C HIS A 287 1.99 9.48 5.60
N ALA A 288 1.20 9.89 4.60
CA ALA A 288 0.09 10.81 4.84
C ALA A 288 -0.88 10.22 5.88
N SER A 289 -1.21 8.93 5.75
CA SER A 289 -2.05 8.21 6.72
C SER A 289 -1.40 8.12 8.11
N ASN A 290 -0.07 7.98 8.19
CA ASN A 290 0.66 7.93 9.46
C ASN A 290 0.67 9.26 10.21
N ILE A 291 0.90 10.37 9.51
CA ILE A 291 0.95 11.71 10.10
C ILE A 291 -0.42 12.07 10.70
N LEU A 292 -1.50 11.69 10.01
CA LEU A 292 -2.86 11.88 10.51
C LEU A 292 -3.10 11.13 11.83
N ALA A 293 -2.64 9.88 11.93
CA ALA A 293 -2.80 9.06 13.13
C ALA A 293 -1.97 9.57 14.34
N THR A 294 -0.75 10.08 14.12
CA THR A 294 0.11 10.56 15.21
C THR A 294 -0.37 11.88 15.82
N ARG A 295 -0.93 12.77 15.00
CA ARG A 295 -1.45 14.08 15.46
C ARG A 295 -2.65 13.96 16.40
N LEU A 296 -3.52 12.98 16.19
CA LEU A 296 -4.63 12.69 17.10
C LEU A 296 -4.16 12.10 18.43
N SER A 297 -3.13 11.26 18.41
CA SER A 297 -2.55 10.71 19.65
C SER A 297 -1.82 11.79 20.49
N GLY A 298 -1.20 12.78 19.85
CA GLY A 298 -0.48 13.87 20.54
C GLY A 298 -1.37 14.93 21.21
N THR A 299 -2.58 15.15 20.69
CA THR A 299 -3.55 16.10 21.29
C THR A 299 -4.15 15.58 22.61
N SER A 300 -4.15 14.27 22.83
CA SER A 300 -4.61 13.67 24.09
C SER A 300 -3.59 13.85 25.25
N GLN A 301 -2.29 14.05 24.96
CA GLN A 301 -1.28 14.29 26.00
C GLN A 301 -1.11 15.76 26.38
N LEU A 302 -1.54 16.71 25.52
CA LEU A 302 -1.45 18.14 25.82
C LEU A 302 -2.53 18.64 26.78
N HIS A 303 -3.61 17.88 27.02
CA HIS A 303 -4.59 18.21 28.05
C HIS A 303 -4.32 17.60 29.43
N SER A 304 -3.36 16.68 29.56
CA SER A 304 -2.92 16.17 30.87
C SER A 304 -1.64 16.83 31.40
N GLY A 305 -0.86 17.52 30.55
CA GLY A 305 0.43 18.15 30.93
C GLY A 305 0.37 19.62 31.36
N LEU A 306 -0.79 20.29 31.25
CA LEU A 306 -0.91 21.73 31.53
C LEU A 306 -1.27 22.09 32.99
N ASN A 307 -1.43 21.09 33.87
CA ASN A 307 -1.70 21.31 35.30
C ASN A 307 -0.50 21.03 36.23
N SER A 308 0.72 20.84 35.71
CA SER A 308 1.87 20.46 36.56
C SER A 308 3.20 21.11 36.20
N LEU A 309 3.22 22.39 35.79
CA LEU A 309 4.47 23.16 35.76
C LEU A 309 4.27 24.50 36.47
N SER A 310 4.73 24.49 37.71
CA SER A 310 4.87 25.60 38.66
C SER A 310 5.80 26.71 38.14
N GLU A 311 5.51 27.91 38.62
CA GLU A 311 6.06 29.24 38.29
C GLU A 311 7.54 29.48 38.63
N SER A 312 8.46 28.59 38.26
CA SER A 312 9.90 28.80 38.52
C SER A 312 10.73 28.58 37.25
N ASN A 313 10.75 29.59 36.38
CA ASN A 313 11.90 29.97 35.54
C ASN A 313 11.49 31.10 34.58
N LYS A 314 11.28 32.31 35.12
CA LYS A 314 11.33 33.55 34.34
C LYS A 314 12.72 34.13 34.49
N GLY A 315 13.61 33.81 33.56
CA GLY A 315 14.97 34.35 33.55
C GLY A 315 15.76 33.87 32.36
N ALA A 316 15.85 34.72 31.34
CA ALA A 316 16.88 34.74 30.29
C ALA A 316 17.04 33.47 29.43
N LEU A 317 16.26 33.38 28.34
CA LEU A 317 16.80 32.92 27.07
C LEU A 317 16.24 33.80 25.95
N THR A 318 17.14 34.60 25.39
CA THR A 318 16.94 35.45 24.22
C THR A 318 16.48 34.64 23.02
N VAL A 319 15.40 35.14 22.43
CA VAL A 319 14.85 34.79 21.12
C VAL A 319 15.96 34.80 20.07
N VAL A 320 16.35 33.63 19.61
CA VAL A 320 17.01 33.41 18.33
C VAL A 320 16.16 32.36 17.62
N ASP A 321 15.67 32.71 16.44
CA ASP A 321 14.85 31.90 15.56
C ASP A 321 15.34 30.44 15.45
N GLN A 322 14.67 29.53 16.17
CA GLN A 322 14.78 28.09 15.93
C GLN A 322 13.58 27.67 15.08
N PRO A 323 13.79 27.10 13.88
CA PRO A 323 12.72 26.87 12.94
C PRO A 323 11.84 25.69 13.36
N ALA A 324 10.62 25.69 12.83
CA ALA A 324 9.59 24.66 12.90
C ALA A 324 9.98 23.28 12.29
N ASN A 325 11.25 22.85 12.37
CA ASN A 325 11.88 21.99 11.35
C ASN A 325 12.36 20.60 11.81
N TYR A 326 11.95 20.14 13.01
CA TYR A 326 12.36 18.82 13.51
C TYR A 326 11.53 17.67 12.90
N GLN A 327 10.20 17.83 12.81
CA GLN A 327 9.31 16.83 12.20
C GLN A 327 9.56 16.66 10.69
N ASP A 328 9.91 17.75 10.01
CA ASP A 328 10.18 17.74 8.58
C ASP A 328 11.48 17.01 8.25
N ARG A 329 12.50 17.12 9.12
CA ARG A 329 13.77 16.39 8.95
C ARG A 329 13.61 14.89 9.17
N ASP A 330 12.82 14.49 10.17
CA ASP A 330 12.55 13.07 10.42
C ASP A 330 11.74 12.43 9.29
N LEU A 331 10.72 13.12 8.79
CA LEU A 331 9.95 12.68 7.63
C LEU A 331 10.83 12.58 6.38
N PHE A 332 11.65 13.60 6.13
CA PHE A 332 12.61 13.60 5.03
C PHE A 332 13.56 12.40 5.08
N ASN A 333 14.16 12.13 6.24
CA ASN A 333 15.06 11.00 6.41
C ASN A 333 14.37 9.64 6.20
N ARG A 334 13.13 9.49 6.69
CA ARG A 334 12.33 8.26 6.49
C ARG A 334 11.99 8.04 5.03
N VAL A 335 11.48 9.08 4.35
CA VAL A 335 11.14 9.04 2.92
C VAL A 335 12.39 8.73 2.09
N SER A 336 13.51 9.40 2.36
CA SER A 336 14.77 9.18 1.67
C SER A 336 15.28 7.74 1.84
N PHE A 337 15.20 7.20 3.06
CA PHE A 337 15.57 5.80 3.34
C PHE A 337 14.66 4.81 2.60
N GLU A 338 13.36 5.01 2.62
CA GLU A 338 12.38 4.13 1.97
C GLU A 338 12.48 4.18 0.44
N LEU A 339 12.66 5.36 -0.15
CA LEU A 339 12.97 5.54 -1.57
C LEU A 339 14.27 4.84 -1.94
N SER A 340 15.32 5.04 -1.13
CA SER A 340 16.62 4.41 -1.36
C SER A 340 16.45 2.90 -1.39
N ASN A 341 15.76 2.29 -0.43
CA ASN A 341 15.54 0.84 -0.40
C ASN A 341 14.65 0.36 -1.56
N SER A 342 13.58 1.08 -1.86
CA SER A 342 12.61 0.68 -2.89
C SER A 342 13.16 0.82 -4.32
N LEU A 343 14.07 1.77 -4.53
CA LEU A 343 14.78 1.99 -5.78
C LEU A 343 16.19 1.39 -5.76
N SER A 344 16.57 0.71 -4.67
CA SER A 344 17.89 0.09 -4.54
C SER A 344 18.01 -1.12 -5.45
N CYS A 345 19.19 -1.25 -6.03
CA CYS A 345 19.65 -2.45 -6.71
C CYS A 345 20.26 -3.39 -5.66
N GLY A 346 19.63 -4.52 -5.40
CA GLY A 346 20.39 -5.71 -5.03
C GLY A 346 21.43 -5.99 -6.11
N ASP A 347 22.68 -6.22 -5.69
CA ASP A 347 23.84 -6.56 -6.51
C ASP A 347 24.36 -5.48 -7.48
N VAL A 348 25.07 -4.50 -6.90
CA VAL A 348 26.41 -4.18 -7.42
C VAL A 348 27.32 -5.37 -7.07
N VAL A 349 27.09 -6.53 -7.66
CA VAL A 349 28.16 -7.51 -7.77
C VAL A 349 29.20 -6.82 -8.63
N SER A 350 30.30 -6.47 -7.98
CA SER A 350 31.57 -6.09 -8.53
C SER A 350 31.86 -6.91 -9.77
N PHE A 351 31.62 -6.35 -10.96
CA PHE A 351 32.33 -6.81 -12.15
C PHE A 351 33.77 -6.31 -12.01
N GLU A 352 34.56 -7.03 -11.21
CA GLU A 352 36.02 -7.03 -11.24
C GLU A 352 36.57 -8.02 -12.28
N LYS A 353 35.70 -8.68 -13.07
CA LYS A 353 36.16 -9.70 -14.03
C LYS A 353 35.42 -9.63 -15.35
N VAL A 354 35.69 -8.60 -16.15
CA VAL A 354 36.09 -8.73 -17.58
C VAL A 354 36.88 -7.46 -17.90
N GLY A 355 38.16 -7.61 -18.26
CA GLY A 355 39.07 -6.50 -18.51
C GLY A 355 38.58 -5.57 -19.63
N VAL A 356 38.19 -4.35 -19.27
CA VAL A 356 38.18 -3.19 -20.15
C VAL A 356 38.70 -2.01 -19.33
N GLU A 357 39.92 -1.59 -19.66
CA GLU A 357 40.61 -0.50 -19.00
C GLU A 357 39.87 0.85 -19.21
N GLY A 358 39.73 1.63 -18.14
CA GLY A 358 39.52 3.09 -18.17
C GLY A 358 38.09 3.62 -18.34
N GLY A 359 37.16 2.90 -18.97
CA GLY A 359 35.82 3.43 -19.31
C GLY A 359 34.73 3.31 -18.23
N ASP A 360 34.81 2.29 -17.37
CA ASP A 360 33.68 1.90 -16.50
C ASP A 360 33.59 2.67 -15.17
N LEU A 361 34.70 3.24 -14.68
CA LEU A 361 34.72 3.95 -13.40
C LEU A 361 33.98 5.30 -13.46
N ASN A 362 34.19 6.07 -14.54
CA ASN A 362 33.51 7.35 -14.75
C ASN A 362 32.00 7.17 -14.92
N ASN A 363 31.57 6.11 -15.63
CA ASN A 363 30.15 5.80 -15.79
C ASN A 363 29.50 5.34 -14.47
N LYS A 364 30.21 4.61 -13.61
CA LYS A 364 29.70 4.22 -12.28
C LYS A 364 29.51 5.43 -11.37
N MET A 365 30.53 6.28 -11.26
CA MET A 365 30.47 7.50 -10.45
C MET A 365 29.36 8.44 -10.92
N GLU A 366 29.19 8.58 -12.24
CA GLU A 366 28.12 9.40 -12.79
C GLU A 366 26.72 8.82 -12.53
N ASN A 367 26.54 7.50 -12.64
CA ASN A 367 25.27 6.85 -12.29
C ASN A 367 24.94 7.00 -10.79
N GLU A 368 25.93 7.00 -9.91
CA GLU A 368 25.75 7.29 -8.48
C GLU A 368 25.31 8.73 -8.25
N ILE A 369 25.91 9.69 -8.97
CA ILE A 369 25.48 11.10 -8.94
C ILE A 369 24.02 11.22 -9.40
N PHE A 370 23.63 10.53 -10.48
CA PHE A 370 22.25 10.51 -10.98
C PHE A 370 21.28 9.87 -9.99
N ARG A 371 21.64 8.76 -9.36
CA ARG A 371 20.83 8.12 -8.32
C ARG A 371 20.64 9.06 -7.13
N SER A 372 21.73 9.62 -6.62
CA SER A 372 21.71 10.56 -5.51
C SER A 372 20.83 11.78 -5.82
N PHE A 373 20.95 12.31 -7.03
CA PHE A 373 20.08 13.39 -7.52
C PHE A 373 18.60 13.00 -7.51
N ILE A 374 18.26 11.85 -8.13
CA ILE A 374 16.87 11.37 -8.20
C ILE A 374 16.30 11.18 -6.81
N ILE A 375 17.01 10.48 -5.91
CA ILE A 375 16.54 10.21 -4.55
C ILE A 375 16.32 11.52 -3.79
N LYS A 376 17.26 12.46 -3.86
CA LYS A 376 17.14 13.75 -3.18
C LYS A 376 15.94 14.55 -3.68
N GLU A 377 15.81 14.73 -5.00
CA GLU A 377 14.71 15.52 -5.58
C GLU A 377 13.35 14.85 -5.38
N LEU A 378 13.27 13.51 -5.53
CA LEU A 378 12.04 12.77 -5.23
C LEU A 378 11.67 12.89 -3.75
N THR A 379 12.65 12.86 -2.84
CA THR A 379 12.37 13.03 -1.41
C THR A 379 11.73 14.38 -1.15
N ILE A 380 12.24 15.46 -1.74
CA ILE A 380 11.67 16.80 -1.60
C ILE A 380 10.24 16.84 -2.11
N ASP A 381 10.00 16.36 -3.34
CA ASP A 381 8.65 16.36 -3.94
C ASP A 381 7.65 15.49 -3.15
N ILE A 382 8.09 14.34 -2.66
CA ILE A 382 7.24 13.43 -1.88
C ILE A 382 6.91 14.01 -0.50
N VAL A 383 7.89 14.60 0.19
CA VAL A 383 7.65 15.24 1.49
C VAL A 383 6.65 16.39 1.36
N ASP A 384 6.81 17.24 0.36
CA ASP A 384 5.87 18.33 0.04
C ASP A 384 4.45 17.79 -0.20
N LEU A 385 4.32 16.75 -1.04
CA LEU A 385 3.02 16.10 -1.29
C LEU A 385 2.41 15.45 -0.04
N ILE A 386 3.21 14.78 0.79
CA ILE A 386 2.75 14.19 2.06
C ILE A 386 2.21 15.28 2.97
N GLN A 387 2.92 16.39 3.15
CA GLN A 387 2.52 17.49 4.01
C GLN A 387 1.23 18.16 3.50
N GLN A 388 1.16 18.44 2.20
CA GLN A 388 -0.03 19.03 1.57
C GLN A 388 -1.24 18.10 1.74
N LEU A 389 -1.11 16.83 1.36
CA LEU A 389 -2.19 15.86 1.45
C LEU A 389 -2.64 15.65 2.91
N SER A 390 -1.71 15.53 3.84
CA SER A 390 -2.04 15.37 5.27
C SER A 390 -2.78 16.59 5.82
N LYS A 391 -2.41 17.79 5.38
CA LYS A 391 -3.10 19.03 5.78
C LYS A 391 -4.55 19.05 5.29
N GLU A 392 -4.77 18.67 4.03
CA GLU A 392 -6.13 18.63 3.46
C GLU A 392 -6.98 17.56 4.15
N LEU A 393 -6.45 16.35 4.37
CA LEU A 393 -7.18 15.26 5.01
C LEU A 393 -7.40 15.47 6.52
N GLN A 394 -6.72 16.44 7.15
CA GLN A 394 -6.88 16.73 8.57
C GLN A 394 -8.34 17.08 8.91
N VAL A 395 -9.07 17.81 8.04
CA VAL A 395 -10.49 18.13 8.32
C VAL A 395 -11.36 16.88 8.43
N PHE A 396 -11.07 15.87 7.60
CA PHE A 396 -11.79 14.60 7.63
C PHE A 396 -11.51 13.88 8.96
N VAL A 397 -10.24 13.82 9.33
CA VAL A 397 -9.78 13.14 10.54
C VAL A 397 -10.26 13.85 11.81
N ASP A 398 -10.27 15.19 11.83
CA ASP A 398 -10.86 15.99 12.91
C ASP A 398 -12.37 15.68 13.08
N SER A 399 -13.07 15.43 11.97
CA SER A 399 -14.52 15.22 11.97
C SER A 399 -14.93 13.76 12.28
N PHE A 400 -14.06 12.78 11.99
CA PHE A 400 -14.40 11.35 12.01
C PHE A 400 -13.44 10.43 12.78
N GLY A 401 -12.28 10.93 13.21
CA GLY A 401 -11.22 10.15 13.87
C GLY A 401 -10.13 9.61 12.91
N ASP A 402 -9.24 8.77 13.44
CA ASP A 402 -7.97 8.31 12.84
C ASP A 402 -8.08 7.09 11.91
N LYS A 403 -9.30 6.62 11.60
CA LYS A 403 -9.50 5.36 10.87
C LYS A 403 -9.43 5.48 9.33
N LEU A 404 -8.99 6.63 8.82
CA LEU A 404 -8.84 6.90 7.40
C LEU A 404 -7.48 6.38 6.90
N ARG A 405 -7.47 5.62 5.80
CA ARG A 405 -6.23 5.35 5.05
C ARG A 405 -6.42 5.66 3.57
N VAL A 406 -5.44 6.32 2.97
CA VAL A 406 -5.48 6.63 1.53
C VAL A 406 -5.03 5.40 0.74
N LEU A 407 -5.88 4.93 -0.18
CA LEU A 407 -5.58 3.77 -1.01
C LEU A 407 -5.01 4.19 -2.36
N SER A 408 -5.68 5.08 -3.08
CA SER A 408 -5.34 5.39 -4.46
C SER A 408 -5.74 6.81 -4.87
N TYR A 409 -5.24 7.23 -6.03
CA TYR A 409 -5.62 8.48 -6.70
C TYR A 409 -6.27 8.18 -8.05
N GLN A 410 -7.42 8.80 -8.30
CA GLN A 410 -8.24 8.63 -9.49
C GLN A 410 -8.06 9.80 -10.45
N LYS A 411 -7.03 9.71 -11.31
CA LYS A 411 -6.59 10.78 -12.21
C LYS A 411 -7.65 11.37 -13.15
N HIS A 412 -8.62 10.56 -13.57
CA HIS A 412 -9.61 10.93 -14.57
C HIS A 412 -11.02 11.09 -13.99
N GLN A 413 -11.12 11.22 -12.67
CA GLN A 413 -12.39 11.45 -11.99
C GLN A 413 -12.38 12.84 -11.36
N ALA A 414 -13.53 13.48 -11.34
CA ALA A 414 -13.76 14.68 -10.57
C ALA A 414 -15.00 14.53 -9.69
N ILE A 415 -15.06 15.27 -8.59
CA ILE A 415 -16.27 15.34 -7.74
C ILE A 415 -16.82 16.76 -7.79
N GLY A 416 -18.07 16.88 -8.23
CA GLY A 416 -18.84 18.12 -8.27
C GLY A 416 -19.86 18.16 -7.14
N VAL A 417 -20.04 19.35 -6.54
CA VAL A 417 -21.10 19.63 -5.56
C VAL A 417 -22.17 20.53 -6.17
N SER A 418 -23.43 20.17 -5.94
CA SER A 418 -24.57 21.10 -6.08
C SER A 418 -24.98 21.62 -4.69
N LEU A 419 -24.87 22.92 -4.46
CA LEU A 419 -25.34 23.56 -3.22
C LEU A 419 -26.81 23.98 -3.34
N PRO A 420 -27.60 23.87 -2.25
CA PRO A 420 -28.97 24.32 -2.20
C PRO A 420 -29.10 25.80 -2.56
N VAL A 421 -30.22 26.13 -3.22
CA VAL A 421 -30.49 27.43 -3.85
C VAL A 421 -30.42 28.60 -2.86
N GLN A 422 -30.69 28.38 -1.56
CA GLN A 422 -30.69 29.45 -0.55
C GLN A 422 -29.30 30.04 -0.26
N GLU A 423 -28.21 29.27 -0.40
CA GLU A 423 -26.84 29.80 -0.28
C GLU A 423 -26.31 30.43 -1.58
N ALA A 424 -27.01 30.25 -2.72
CA ALA A 424 -26.65 30.88 -4.00
C ALA A 424 -26.83 32.40 -3.98
N SER A 425 -27.80 32.86 -3.19
CA SER A 425 -28.30 34.23 -3.15
C SER A 425 -27.34 35.25 -2.53
N LEU A 426 -26.27 34.79 -1.87
CA LEU A 426 -25.32 35.69 -1.19
C LEU A 426 -24.04 36.00 -2.01
N LYS A 427 -23.84 35.39 -3.19
CA LYS A 427 -22.59 35.59 -3.95
C LYS A 427 -22.70 35.77 -5.47
N GLN A 428 -23.88 35.79 -6.08
CA GLN A 428 -23.98 36.03 -7.53
C GLN A 428 -25.03 37.09 -7.86
N SER A 429 -24.59 38.35 -7.84
CA SER A 429 -25.10 39.36 -8.76
C SER A 429 -24.43 39.14 -10.13
N GLN A 430 -25.26 38.89 -11.14
CA GLN A 430 -24.96 38.87 -12.59
C GLN A 430 -24.08 37.71 -13.08
N ASP A 431 -24.69 36.69 -13.70
CA ASP A 431 -24.72 36.64 -15.17
C ASP A 431 -25.63 35.52 -15.72
N THR A 432 -26.04 35.71 -16.96
CA THR A 432 -27.13 35.02 -17.67
C THR A 432 -26.81 33.60 -18.16
N GLY A 433 -27.80 32.71 -18.03
CA GLY A 433 -28.27 31.85 -19.12
C GLY A 433 -27.36 30.73 -19.65
N SER A 434 -27.24 29.63 -18.91
CA SER A 434 -27.06 28.30 -19.51
C SER A 434 -27.75 27.23 -18.65
N ASN A 435 -28.46 26.30 -19.29
CA ASN A 435 -29.11 25.14 -18.67
C ASN A 435 -28.11 23.99 -18.44
N GLU A 436 -26.85 24.31 -18.12
CA GLU A 436 -25.94 23.35 -17.52
C GLU A 436 -26.24 23.32 -16.01
N LYS A 437 -26.33 22.13 -15.42
CA LYS A 437 -26.31 22.00 -13.96
C LYS A 437 -24.97 22.56 -13.49
N ALA A 438 -24.91 23.86 -13.20
CA ALA A 438 -23.70 24.55 -12.81
C ALA A 438 -23.25 24.00 -11.46
N TYR A 439 -22.28 23.08 -11.48
CA TYR A 439 -21.59 22.64 -10.28
C TYR A 439 -20.88 23.86 -9.69
N LYS A 440 -21.19 24.19 -8.43
CA LYS A 440 -20.62 25.38 -7.78
C LYS A 440 -19.20 25.13 -7.29
N MET A 441 -18.84 23.87 -7.08
CA MET A 441 -17.50 23.45 -6.65
C MET A 441 -17.12 22.15 -7.37
N LEU A 442 -15.87 22.07 -7.82
CA LEU A 442 -15.30 20.92 -8.51
C LEU A 442 -13.95 20.56 -7.87
N ALA A 443 -13.78 19.31 -7.45
CA ALA A 443 -12.46 18.74 -7.16
C ALA A 443 -11.98 17.92 -8.34
N SER A 444 -10.83 18.30 -8.89
CA SER A 444 -10.11 17.52 -9.89
C SER A 444 -9.26 16.40 -9.29
N HIS A 445 -9.02 16.42 -7.97
CA HIS A 445 -8.24 15.39 -7.30
C HIS A 445 -9.15 14.49 -6.49
N VAL A 446 -9.39 13.27 -6.99
CA VAL A 446 -10.23 12.29 -6.29
C VAL A 446 -9.34 11.19 -5.71
N LEU A 447 -9.45 10.99 -4.40
CA LEU A 447 -8.77 9.92 -3.69
C LEU A 447 -9.75 8.81 -3.35
N GLU A 448 -9.33 7.56 -3.49
CA GLU A 448 -10.01 6.45 -2.84
C GLU A 448 -9.40 6.24 -1.47
N VAL A 449 -10.26 6.23 -0.47
CA VAL A 449 -9.85 6.03 0.93
C VAL A 449 -10.64 4.89 1.54
N ILE A 450 -10.00 4.15 2.43
CA ILE A 450 -10.64 3.11 3.22
C ILE A 450 -11.04 3.66 4.58
N VAL A 451 -12.27 3.33 4.97
CA VAL A 451 -12.91 3.76 6.21
C VAL A 451 -13.71 2.59 6.81
N PRO A 452 -14.04 2.61 8.10
CA PRO A 452 -14.93 1.61 8.69
C PRO A 452 -16.26 1.54 7.95
N ASN A 453 -16.84 0.35 7.86
CA ASN A 453 -18.15 0.14 7.26
C ASN A 453 -19.29 0.61 8.18
N GLU A 454 -19.35 1.91 8.43
CA GLU A 454 -20.39 2.59 9.21
C GLU A 454 -21.15 3.57 8.31
N GLU A 455 -22.45 3.75 8.52
CA GLU A 455 -23.30 4.60 7.66
C GLU A 455 -22.84 6.07 7.60
N LYS A 456 -22.14 6.55 8.64
CA LYS A 456 -21.68 7.95 8.73
C LYS A 456 -20.63 8.32 7.67
N TYR A 457 -19.91 7.35 7.14
CA TYR A 457 -18.90 7.59 6.10
C TYR A 457 -19.54 7.49 4.71
N THR A 458 -19.39 8.52 3.88
CA THR A 458 -19.84 8.50 2.48
C THR A 458 -18.84 9.26 1.63
N ASP A 459 -18.96 9.16 0.30
CA ASP A 459 -18.24 10.03 -0.61
C ASP A 459 -18.40 11.50 -0.19
N CYS A 460 -17.34 12.29 -0.32
CA CYS A 460 -17.27 13.65 0.20
C CYS A 460 -16.31 14.54 -0.60
N LEU A 461 -16.46 15.85 -0.43
CA LEU A 461 -15.58 16.86 -1.01
C LEU A 461 -14.93 17.69 0.11
N ILE A 462 -13.62 17.89 0.05
CA ILE A 462 -12.88 18.83 0.90
C ILE A 462 -12.64 20.11 0.09
N TYR A 463 -13.20 21.22 0.55
CA TYR A 463 -13.07 22.54 -0.06
C TYR A 463 -12.86 23.59 1.02
N ALA A 464 -11.81 24.42 0.87
CA ALA A 464 -11.49 25.53 1.77
C ALA A 464 -11.44 25.15 3.27
N GLY A 465 -11.00 23.92 3.59
CA GLY A 465 -10.92 23.44 4.98
C GLY A 465 -12.24 22.98 5.59
N GLU A 466 -13.30 22.90 4.78
CA GLU A 466 -14.60 22.32 5.15
C GLU A 466 -14.84 21.01 4.38
N LEU A 467 -15.64 20.13 4.97
CA LEU A 467 -16.03 18.84 4.42
C LEU A 467 -17.50 18.88 4.00
N TYR A 468 -17.76 18.66 2.72
CA TYR A 468 -19.07 18.68 2.11
C TYR A 468 -19.55 17.23 1.88
N MET A 469 -20.71 16.88 2.43
CA MET A 469 -21.27 15.53 2.40
C MET A 469 -22.77 15.54 2.10
N ALA A 470 -23.23 14.61 1.27
CA ALA A 470 -24.66 14.49 0.97
C ALA A 470 -25.48 13.97 2.17
N ASN A 471 -24.90 13.06 2.97
CA ASN A 471 -25.55 12.42 4.11
C ASN A 471 -24.84 12.76 5.43
N SER A 472 -24.86 14.02 5.88
CA SER A 472 -24.23 14.39 7.16
C SER A 472 -25.14 14.08 8.35
N ARG A 473 -25.13 12.83 8.84
CA ARG A 473 -25.59 12.55 10.22
C ARG A 473 -24.60 13.07 11.27
N VAL A 474 -23.43 13.53 10.84
CA VAL A 474 -22.35 14.05 11.68
C VAL A 474 -22.55 15.52 11.98
N LYS A 475 -22.60 15.86 13.27
CA LYS A 475 -22.64 17.23 13.76
C LYS A 475 -21.23 17.68 14.09
N HIS A 476 -20.56 18.34 13.14
CA HIS A 476 -19.23 18.93 13.34
C HIS A 476 -19.17 20.29 12.63
N PRO A 477 -18.54 21.33 13.21
CA PRO A 477 -18.57 22.69 12.66
C PRO A 477 -17.96 22.83 11.26
N LYS A 478 -17.03 21.93 10.90
CA LYS A 478 -16.42 21.88 9.57
C LYS A 478 -17.16 20.99 8.58
N VAL A 479 -18.29 20.38 8.95
CA VAL A 479 -19.09 19.51 8.07
C VAL A 479 -20.30 20.28 7.55
N ARG A 480 -20.42 20.37 6.23
CA ARG A 480 -21.52 21.00 5.50
C ARG A 480 -22.34 19.96 4.77
N GLN A 481 -23.65 20.05 4.89
CA GLN A 481 -24.57 19.20 4.13
C GLN A 481 -24.76 19.77 2.73
N VAL A 482 -24.74 18.91 1.72
CA VAL A 482 -25.02 19.29 0.32
C VAL A 482 -26.13 18.44 -0.26
N ASP A 483 -26.82 18.96 -1.28
CA ASP A 483 -27.95 18.25 -1.89
C ASP A 483 -27.50 17.01 -2.66
N ASN A 484 -26.36 17.12 -3.35
CA ASN A 484 -25.82 16.02 -4.13
C ASN A 484 -24.30 16.16 -4.34
N LEU A 485 -23.65 15.00 -4.43
CA LEU A 485 -22.27 14.83 -4.88
C LEU A 485 -22.30 14.02 -6.18
N VAL A 486 -21.75 14.59 -7.25
CA VAL A 486 -21.69 13.93 -8.55
C VAL A 486 -20.25 13.58 -8.88
N LEU A 487 -20.01 12.30 -9.14
CA LEU A 487 -18.75 11.84 -9.73
C LEU A 487 -18.81 12.08 -11.25
N LEU A 488 -17.81 12.77 -11.78
CA LEU A 488 -17.67 13.18 -13.17
C LEU A 488 -16.51 12.45 -13.85
#